data_AF-A0A4R5CQB6-F1
#
_entry.id   AF-A0A4R5CQB6-F1
#
_cell.length_a   1.000
_cell.length_b   1.000
_cell.length_c   1.000
_cell.angle_alpha   90.00
_cell.angle_beta   90.00
_cell.angle_gamma   90.00
#
_symmetry.space_group_name_H-M   'P 1'
#
loop_
_entity.id
_entity.type
_entity.pdbx_description
1 polymer ?
#
loop_
_entity_poly.entity_id
_entity_poly.type
_entity_poly.pdbx_seq_one_letter_code
_entity_poly.pdbx_strand_id
1 'polypeptide(L)'
;MNYRLLLLFFFTVNCFAQNYFNNIDFGKVEDCTYITANYHGEGGGLHPSNISDISFSNISCQEATNTGIVIEGFPDKKVSNIKLYNINIKTAKNGITVTKSEKIEINEVTIGQKVTTPSAAK
;
A
#
# COMPACT_ATOMS: atom_id res chain seq x y z
N MET A 1 20.75 12.40 -8.17
CA MET A 1 20.73 11.60 -6.92
C MET A 1 19.27 11.24 -6.66
N ASN A 2 18.81 10.11 -7.19
CA ASN A 2 17.44 9.63 -6.94
C ASN A 2 17.42 9.02 -5.54
N TYR A 3 16.90 9.76 -4.57
CA TYR A 3 16.61 9.20 -3.26
C TYR A 3 15.52 8.14 -3.45
N ARG A 4 15.94 6.88 -3.55
CA ARG A 4 15.11 5.72 -3.22
C ARG A 4 14.79 5.83 -1.73
N LEU A 5 13.87 6.71 -1.36
CA LEU A 5 13.19 6.60 -0.07
C LEU A 5 12.20 5.45 -0.22
N LEU A 6 12.76 4.26 -0.27
CA LEU A 6 12.07 3.03 -0.04
C LEU A 6 11.81 3.03 1.46
N LEU A 7 10.66 3.56 1.88
CA LEU A 7 10.13 3.25 3.20
C LEU A 7 9.65 1.78 3.12
N LEU A 8 10.62 0.88 3.02
CA LEU A 8 10.51 -0.52 3.41
C LEU A 8 10.22 -0.49 4.90
N PHE A 9 8.94 -0.47 5.27
CA PHE A 9 8.59 -1.05 6.54
C PHE A 9 8.80 -2.56 6.39
N PHE A 10 9.99 -3.02 6.75
CA PHE A 10 10.30 -4.44 6.95
C PHE A 10 9.37 -4.99 8.05
N PHE A 11 8.19 -5.49 7.68
CA PHE A 11 7.50 -6.45 8.53
C PHE A 11 7.98 -7.85 8.17
N THR A 12 9.22 -8.17 8.56
CA THR A 12 9.66 -9.56 8.78
C THR A 12 9.33 -10.01 10.20
N VAL A 13 8.32 -9.40 10.82
CA VAL A 13 7.96 -9.72 12.19
C VAL A 13 6.67 -10.51 12.14
N ASN A 14 6.65 -11.67 12.82
CA ASN A 14 5.43 -12.30 13.30
C ASN A 14 4.71 -11.29 14.23
N CYS A 15 4.06 -10.29 13.64
CA CYS A 15 3.52 -9.17 14.37
C CYS A 15 2.11 -9.53 14.80
N PHE A 16 1.99 -10.06 16.02
CA PHE A 16 0.72 -10.15 16.75
C PHE A 16 0.21 -8.77 17.19
N ALA A 17 0.85 -7.67 16.77
CA ALA A 17 0.50 -6.30 17.13
C ALA A 17 -0.06 -5.55 15.92
N GLN A 18 -1.14 -4.80 16.16
CA GLN A 18 -1.75 -3.90 15.19
C GLN A 18 -0.79 -2.75 14.85
N ASN A 19 -0.53 -2.52 13.56
CA ASN A 19 0.39 -1.48 13.10
C ASN A 19 -0.39 -0.30 12.54
N TYR A 20 -0.04 0.91 12.97
CA TYR A 20 -0.72 2.13 12.58
C TYR A 20 0.28 3.17 12.07
N PHE A 21 0.08 3.61 10.83
CA PHE A 21 0.86 4.64 10.16
C PHE A 21 -0.02 5.86 9.95
N ASN A 22 0.42 7.02 10.43
CA ASN A 22 -0.39 8.22 10.41
C ASN A 22 0.43 9.47 10.11
N ASN A 23 -0.16 10.39 9.34
CA ASN A 23 0.37 11.73 9.10
C ASN A 23 1.78 11.70 8.50
N ILE A 24 1.91 11.05 7.34
CA ILE A 24 3.17 10.89 6.61
C ILE A 24 3.06 11.60 5.28
N ASP A 25 4.04 12.45 4.97
CA ASP A 25 4.14 13.16 3.68
C ASP A 25 5.36 12.68 2.90
N PHE A 26 5.10 12.08 1.74
CA PHE A 26 6.10 11.60 0.81
C PHE A 26 6.30 12.57 -0.36
N GLY A 27 7.57 12.82 -0.69
CA GLY A 27 7.93 13.46 -1.94
C GLY A 27 7.80 12.51 -3.13
N LYS A 28 8.91 12.31 -3.85
CA LYS A 28 9.01 11.36 -4.96
C LYS A 28 9.56 10.02 -4.45
N VAL A 29 8.82 8.93 -4.63
CA VAL A 29 9.15 7.57 -4.18
C VAL A 29 8.93 6.55 -5.29
N GLU A 30 9.41 5.32 -5.09
CA GLU A 30 9.17 4.20 -6.03
C GLU A 30 7.70 3.78 -5.97
N ASP A 31 7.26 3.35 -4.79
CA ASP A 31 5.86 3.06 -4.47
C ASP A 31 5.46 3.83 -3.21
N CYS A 32 4.24 4.39 -3.16
CA CYS A 32 3.80 5.18 -2.00
C CYS A 32 3.47 4.30 -0.78
N THR A 33 2.88 3.13 -1.01
CA THR A 33 2.66 2.11 0.02
C THR A 33 2.92 0.74 -0.58
N TYR A 34 3.70 -0.10 0.11
CA TYR A 34 4.01 -1.45 -0.33
C TYR A 34 3.93 -2.41 0.86
N ILE A 35 2.99 -3.35 0.79
CA ILE A 35 2.78 -4.40 1.79
C ILE A 35 3.02 -5.74 1.11
N THR A 36 4.06 -6.46 1.51
CA THR A 36 4.32 -7.81 1.00
C THR A 36 5.05 -8.69 1.99
N ALA A 37 4.78 -9.99 1.91
CA ALA A 37 5.61 -11.00 2.56
C ALA A 37 6.79 -11.44 1.67
N ASN A 38 6.79 -11.11 0.38
CA ASN A 38 7.69 -11.65 -0.64
C ASN A 38 8.87 -10.72 -0.99
N TYR A 39 9.62 -10.28 0.02
CA TYR A 39 10.80 -9.43 -0.20
C TYR A 39 11.88 -10.17 -0.99
N HIS A 40 12.31 -9.63 -2.13
CA HIS A 40 13.30 -10.25 -3.04
C HIS A 40 13.00 -11.70 -3.47
N GLY A 41 11.74 -12.14 -3.39
CA GLY A 41 11.38 -13.54 -3.65
C GLY A 41 11.64 -14.50 -2.48
N GLU A 42 12.12 -14.00 -1.34
CA GLU A 42 12.57 -14.81 -0.20
C GLU A 42 11.45 -15.14 0.81
N GLY A 43 10.24 -14.60 0.61
CA GLY A 43 9.12 -14.78 1.52
C GLY A 43 8.32 -16.07 1.37
N GLY A 44 8.62 -16.85 0.33
CA GLY A 44 7.91 -18.10 0.02
C GLY A 44 8.37 -19.30 0.84
N GLY A 45 7.77 -20.46 0.58
CA GLY A 45 8.14 -21.72 1.22
C GLY A 45 7.18 -22.13 2.34
N LEU A 46 7.67 -22.90 3.32
CA LEU A 46 6.83 -23.54 4.33
C LEU A 46 6.32 -22.59 5.42
N HIS A 47 6.97 -21.44 5.60
CA HIS A 47 6.69 -20.53 6.71
C HIS A 47 6.60 -19.05 6.26
N PRO A 48 5.69 -18.70 5.34
CA PRO A 48 5.48 -17.30 4.96
C PRO A 48 4.96 -16.49 6.14
N SER A 49 5.43 -15.24 6.26
CA SER A 49 5.02 -14.30 7.30
C SER A 49 3.51 -14.06 7.28
N ASN A 50 2.90 -14.02 8.46
CA ASN A 50 1.52 -13.55 8.60
C ASN A 50 1.50 -12.02 8.62
N ILE A 51 0.86 -11.40 7.64
CA ILE A 51 0.70 -9.95 7.57
C ILE A 51 -0.78 -9.63 7.73
N SER A 52 -1.13 -9.06 8.87
CA SER A 52 -2.49 -8.60 9.13
C SER A 52 -2.55 -7.37 10.02
N ASP A 53 -3.73 -6.75 10.09
CA ASP A 53 -4.05 -5.72 11.08
C ASP A 53 -3.18 -4.45 10.94
N ILE A 54 -3.06 -3.95 9.71
CA ILE A 54 -2.28 -2.75 9.39
C ILE A 54 -3.21 -1.64 8.93
N SER A 55 -3.02 -0.44 9.46
CA SER A 55 -3.81 0.74 9.12
C SER A 55 -2.90 1.89 8.70
N PHE A 56 -3.17 2.46 7.53
CA PHE A 56 -2.55 3.69 7.02
C PHE A 56 -3.59 4.79 7.00
N SER A 57 -3.23 5.95 7.56
CA SER A 57 -4.11 7.11 7.56
C SER A 57 -3.40 8.44 7.35
N ASN A 58 -4.08 9.40 6.73
CA ASN A 58 -3.54 10.75 6.50
C ASN A 58 -2.17 10.69 5.82
N ILE A 59 -2.09 10.00 4.68
CA ILE A 59 -0.86 9.82 3.91
C ILE A 59 -0.94 10.71 2.67
N SER A 60 0.09 11.52 2.42
CA SER A 60 0.26 12.25 1.16
C SER A 60 1.48 11.77 0.41
N CYS A 61 1.42 11.75 -0.92
CA CYS A 61 2.54 11.43 -1.78
C CYS A 61 2.55 12.28 -3.05
N GLN A 62 3.65 12.97 -3.32
CA GLN A 62 3.78 13.82 -4.51
C GLN A 62 3.89 13.00 -5.80
N GLU A 63 4.68 11.92 -5.79
CA GLU A 63 4.85 11.06 -6.98
C GLU A 63 5.28 9.65 -6.56
N ALA A 64 4.47 8.65 -6.91
CA ALA A 64 4.90 7.25 -6.95
C ALA A 64 5.34 6.91 -8.38
N THR A 65 6.64 6.80 -8.60
CA THR A 65 7.20 6.57 -9.94
C THR A 65 6.80 5.22 -10.55
N ASN A 66 6.41 4.26 -9.71
CA ASN A 66 5.89 2.97 -10.10
C ASN A 66 4.42 2.79 -9.69
N THR A 67 4.13 2.33 -8.47
CA THR A 67 2.74 2.05 -8.04
C THR A 67 2.34 2.89 -6.83
N GLY A 68 1.13 3.42 -6.83
CA GLY A 68 0.59 4.13 -5.66
C GLY A 68 0.52 3.21 -4.45
N ILE A 69 -0.26 2.13 -4.55
CA ILE A 69 -0.48 1.20 -3.44
C ILE A 69 -0.30 -0.25 -3.91
N VAL A 70 0.57 -0.99 -3.24
CA VAL A 70 0.77 -2.42 -3.45
C VAL A 70 0.42 -3.19 -2.18
N ILE A 71 -0.42 -4.22 -2.32
CA ILE A 71 -0.70 -5.22 -1.30
C ILE A 71 -0.60 -6.61 -1.94
N GLU A 72 0.38 -7.40 -1.51
CA GLU A 72 0.64 -8.73 -2.04
C GLU A 72 0.89 -9.75 -0.92
N GLY A 73 0.05 -10.78 -0.87
CA GLY A 73 0.28 -11.96 -0.03
C GLY A 73 0.70 -13.21 -0.81
N PHE A 74 0.51 -14.37 -0.19
CA PHE A 74 0.56 -15.68 -0.83
C PHE A 74 -0.84 -16.33 -0.86
N PRO A 75 -1.13 -17.27 -1.80
CA PRO A 75 -2.44 -17.94 -1.84
C PRO A 75 -2.84 -18.59 -0.50
N ASP A 76 -1.89 -19.29 0.13
CA ASP A 76 -2.10 -19.99 1.41
C ASP A 76 -1.89 -19.08 2.63
N LYS A 77 -1.38 -17.85 2.41
CA LYS A 77 -1.07 -16.87 3.45
C LYS A 77 -1.35 -15.45 2.95
N LYS A 78 -2.64 -15.13 2.85
CA LYS A 78 -3.09 -13.83 2.35
C LYS A 78 -2.74 -12.71 3.32
N VAL A 79 -2.40 -11.53 2.78
CA VAL A 79 -2.39 -10.29 3.57
C VAL A 79 -3.84 -9.96 3.93
N SER A 80 -4.12 -9.63 5.20
CA SER A 80 -5.50 -9.46 5.66
C SER A 80 -5.74 -8.30 6.61
N ASN A 81 -6.98 -7.81 6.68
CA ASN A 81 -7.39 -6.72 7.58
C ASN A 81 -6.52 -5.46 7.45
N ILE A 82 -6.49 -4.91 6.24
CA ILE A 82 -5.74 -3.67 5.94
C ILE A 82 -6.74 -2.53 5.81
N LYS A 83 -6.44 -1.40 6.45
CA LYS A 83 -7.24 -0.17 6.35
C LYS A 83 -6.45 0.95 5.73
N LEU A 84 -6.99 1.54 4.68
CA LEU A 84 -6.42 2.68 3.97
C LEU A 84 -7.42 3.83 4.06
N TYR A 85 -7.08 4.87 4.83
CA TYR A 85 -8.00 5.97 5.14
C TYR A 85 -7.37 7.33 4.85
N ASN A 86 -8.04 8.20 4.09
CA ASN A 86 -7.51 9.54 3.79
C ASN A 86 -6.08 9.50 3.22
N ILE A 87 -5.93 8.87 2.06
CA ILE A 87 -4.64 8.77 1.34
C ILE A 87 -4.73 9.56 0.03
N ASN A 88 -3.79 10.48 -0.19
CA ASN A 88 -3.75 11.30 -1.38
C ASN A 88 -2.41 11.16 -2.12
N ILE A 89 -2.44 10.51 -3.27
CA ILE A 89 -1.27 10.30 -4.14
C ILE A 89 -1.47 11.15 -5.40
N LYS A 90 -0.64 12.17 -5.60
CA LYS A 90 -0.83 13.14 -6.68
C LYS A 90 -0.59 12.53 -8.07
N THR A 91 0.44 11.70 -8.23
CA THR A 91 0.66 10.93 -9.47
C THR A 91 1.20 9.54 -9.14
N ALA A 92 0.76 8.56 -9.92
CA ALA A 92 1.32 7.21 -9.92
C ALA A 92 1.27 6.63 -11.34
N LYS A 93 2.28 5.86 -11.76
CA LYS A 93 2.25 5.15 -13.05
C LYS A 93 1.18 4.05 -13.06
N ASN A 94 1.12 3.28 -11.97
CA ASN A 94 0.04 2.34 -11.67
C ASN A 94 -0.68 2.78 -10.40
N GLY A 95 -2.00 2.76 -10.38
CA GLY A 95 -2.77 3.22 -9.22
C GLY A 95 -2.62 2.26 -8.04
N ILE A 96 -3.18 1.07 -8.17
CA ILE A 96 -3.29 0.09 -7.10
C ILE A 96 -3.04 -1.32 -7.66
N THR A 97 -2.26 -2.13 -6.94
CA THR A 97 -2.15 -3.57 -7.13
C THR A 97 -2.47 -4.28 -5.82
N VAL A 98 -3.58 -5.01 -5.77
CA VAL A 98 -3.98 -5.82 -4.61
C VAL A 98 -4.17 -7.26 -5.06
N THR A 99 -3.34 -8.17 -4.57
CA THR A 99 -3.41 -9.60 -4.94
C THR A 99 -3.24 -10.48 -3.71
N LYS A 100 -3.87 -11.66 -3.74
CA LYS A 100 -3.75 -12.68 -2.66
C LYS A 100 -3.96 -12.04 -1.28
N SER A 101 -5.02 -11.27 -1.17
CA SER A 101 -5.34 -10.42 -0.01
C SER A 101 -6.83 -10.53 0.32
N GLU A 102 -7.22 -10.22 1.56
CA GLU A 102 -8.62 -10.22 1.99
C GLU A 102 -8.91 -9.13 3.04
N LYS A 103 -10.17 -8.71 3.16
CA LYS A 103 -10.60 -7.68 4.13
C LYS A 103 -9.77 -6.39 4.02
N ILE A 104 -9.75 -5.82 2.82
CA ILE A 104 -9.09 -4.54 2.53
C ILE A 104 -10.15 -3.45 2.52
N GLU A 105 -10.04 -2.51 3.44
CA GLU A 105 -10.93 -1.35 3.55
C GLU A 105 -10.22 -0.13 2.95
N ILE A 106 -10.86 0.51 1.98
CA ILE A 106 -10.35 1.70 1.28
C ILE A 106 -11.41 2.79 1.41
N ASN A 107 -11.05 3.90 2.06
CA ASN A 107 -11.96 5.03 2.25
C ASN A 107 -11.21 6.36 2.14
N GLU A 108 -11.81 7.34 1.45
CA GLU A 108 -11.19 8.65 1.18
C GLU A 108 -9.78 8.54 0.55
N VAL A 109 -9.60 7.62 -0.41
CA VAL A 109 -8.33 7.46 -1.13
C VAL A 109 -8.44 8.06 -2.53
N THR A 110 -7.51 8.94 -2.88
CA THR A 110 -7.39 9.55 -4.21
C THR A 110 -6.01 9.29 -4.79
N ILE A 111 -5.95 8.81 -6.03
CA ILE A 111 -4.72 8.70 -6.81
C ILE A 111 -4.93 9.48 -8.11
N GLY A 112 -4.15 10.53 -8.33
CA GLY A 112 -4.37 11.47 -9.42
C GLY A 112 -5.32 12.60 -9.03
N GLN A 113 -6.35 12.81 -9.85
CA GLN A 113 -7.34 13.88 -9.62
C GLN A 113 -8.58 13.32 -8.94
N LYS A 114 -9.09 14.02 -7.92
CA LYS A 114 -10.37 13.67 -7.27
C LYS A 114 -11.49 13.91 -8.28
N VAL A 115 -12.18 12.84 -8.68
CA VAL A 115 -13.34 12.92 -9.56
C VAL A 115 -14.54 13.44 -8.75
N THR A 116 -15.22 14.45 -9.29
CA THR A 116 -16.41 15.04 -8.67
C THR A 116 -17.67 14.53 -9.40
N THR A 117 -18.73 15.33 -9.44
CA THR A 117 -20.00 15.01 -10.09
C THR A 117 -19.79 14.35 -11.47
N PRO A 118 -20.35 13.15 -11.70
CA PRO A 118 -20.28 12.49 -13.00
C PRO A 118 -20.86 13.36 -14.12
N SER A 119 -20.16 13.44 -15.25
CA SER A 119 -20.72 14.02 -16.47
C SER A 119 -21.56 12.97 -17.20
N ALA A 120 -22.70 13.37 -17.78
CA ALA A 120 -23.39 12.52 -18.74
C ALA A 120 -22.51 12.36 -20.00
N ALA A 121 -22.25 11.11 -20.40
CA ALA A 121 -21.66 10.85 -21.70
C ALA A 121 -22.63 11.32 -22.79
N LYS A 122 -22.10 11.92 -23.87
CA LYS A 122 -22.87 12.24 -25.07
C LYS A 122 -23.03 11.01 -25.95
#